data_AF-A0A1A2JE90-F1
#
_entry.id   AF-A0A1A2JE90-F1
#
_cell.length_a   1.000
_cell.length_b   1.000
_cell.length_c   1.000
_cell.angle_alpha   90.00
_cell.angle_beta   90.00
_cell.angle_gamma   90.00
#
_symmetry.space_group_name_H-M   'P 1'
#
loop_
_entity.id
_entity.type
_entity.pdbx_description
1 polymer ?
#
loop_
_entity_poly.entity_id
_entity_poly.type
_entity_poly.pdbx_seq_one_letter_code
_entity_poly.pdbx_strand_id
1 'polypeptide(L)'
;MPTELRYERWYLPLSVPVGLGPKRSELRVEAGTLHVKMGWAFDAHIPLASITSAAPAQDKVLTMGVHYAKGRWLVNGSGKGLVTLTIEPPVEAKAVGRTVSLRALCVSVTDPDALIAACTGTRT
;
A
#
# COMPACT_ATOMS: atom_id res chain seq x y z
N MET A 1 1.33 -12.37 8.20
CA MET A 1 -0.06 -11.97 8.47
C MET A 1 -0.76 -11.72 7.13
N PRO A 2 -1.89 -12.38 6.83
CA PRO A 2 -2.62 -12.12 5.60
C PRO A 2 -3.56 -10.93 5.81
N THR A 3 -3.23 -9.77 5.25
CA THR A 3 -4.18 -8.67 5.05
C THR A 3 -4.14 -8.33 3.57
N GLU A 4 -5.29 -8.06 2.96
CA GLU A 4 -5.39 -7.89 1.51
C GLU A 4 -5.61 -6.43 1.14
N LEU A 5 -5.29 -6.08 -0.10
CA LEU A 5 -5.73 -4.80 -0.64
C LEU A 5 -7.26 -4.78 -0.70
N ARG A 6 -7.85 -3.74 -0.12
CA ARG A 6 -9.31 -3.53 -0.12
C ARG A 6 -9.76 -2.91 -1.44
N TYR A 7 -10.82 -3.48 -2.02
CA TYR A 7 -11.48 -2.97 -3.21
C TYR A 7 -12.95 -2.66 -2.95
N GLU A 8 -13.44 -1.56 -3.51
CA GLU A 8 -14.89 -1.34 -3.60
C GLU A 8 -15.48 -2.14 -4.77
N ARG A 9 -16.69 -2.68 -4.59
CA ARG A 9 -17.35 -3.53 -5.61
C ARG A 9 -17.54 -2.82 -6.94
N TRP A 10 -17.86 -1.54 -6.92
CA TRP A 10 -18.04 -0.74 -8.14
C TRP A 10 -16.72 -0.48 -8.88
N TYR A 11 -15.57 -0.58 -8.21
CA TYR A 11 -14.26 -0.34 -8.80
C TYR A 11 -13.67 -1.56 -9.49
N LEU A 12 -14.07 -2.76 -9.07
CA LEU A 12 -13.64 -4.00 -9.67
C LEU A 12 -13.82 -4.05 -11.21
N PRO A 13 -14.99 -3.68 -11.78
CA PRO A 13 -15.14 -3.69 -13.24
C PRO A 13 -14.25 -2.68 -13.97
N LEU A 14 -13.73 -1.64 -13.28
CA LEU A 14 -12.80 -0.67 -13.87
C LEU A 14 -11.34 -1.13 -13.75
N SER A 15 -10.96 -1.69 -12.59
CA SER A 15 -9.57 -2.03 -12.27
C SER A 15 -9.13 -3.39 -12.82
N VAL A 16 -10.02 -4.39 -12.87
CA VAL A 16 -9.69 -5.74 -13.33
C VAL A 16 -9.25 -5.76 -14.80
N PRO A 17 -9.96 -5.13 -15.76
CA PRO A 17 -9.60 -5.19 -17.18
C PRO A 17 -8.22 -4.58 -17.49
N VAL A 18 -7.82 -3.55 -16.74
CA VAL A 18 -6.51 -2.89 -16.88
C VAL A 18 -5.41 -3.57 -16.06
N GLY A 19 -5.70 -4.72 -15.45
CA GLY A 19 -4.72 -5.54 -14.75
C GLY A 19 -4.39 -5.09 -13.32
N LEU A 20 -5.23 -4.25 -12.70
CA LEU A 20 -5.05 -3.70 -11.34
C LEU A 20 -5.99 -4.33 -10.30
N GLY A 21 -6.71 -5.39 -10.69
CA GLY A 21 -7.65 -6.10 -9.83
C GLY A 21 -6.99 -6.94 -8.73
N PRO A 22 -7.79 -7.49 -7.80
CA PRO A 22 -7.30 -8.20 -6.62
C PRO A 22 -6.45 -9.43 -6.95
N LYS A 23 -6.78 -10.18 -8.01
CA LYS A 23 -5.99 -11.38 -8.43
C LYS A 23 -4.56 -11.08 -8.88
N ARG A 24 -4.24 -9.81 -9.15
CA ARG A 24 -2.90 -9.36 -9.58
C ARG A 24 -2.27 -8.41 -8.57
N SER A 25 -2.86 -8.32 -7.39
CA SER A 25 -2.49 -7.39 -6.35
C SER A 25 -2.23 -8.17 -5.07
N GLU A 26 -1.32 -7.67 -4.26
CA GLU A 26 -0.77 -8.40 -3.14
C GLU A 26 -0.45 -7.44 -2.02
N LEU A 27 -0.73 -7.87 -0.80
CA LEU A 27 -0.22 -7.26 0.39
C LEU A 27 0.12 -8.38 1.37
N ARG A 28 1.39 -8.52 1.72
CA ARG A 28 1.82 -9.54 2.66
C ARG A 28 3.05 -9.10 3.43
N VAL A 29 3.11 -9.53 4.68
CA VAL A 29 4.32 -9.40 5.50
C VAL A 29 4.99 -10.75 5.57
N GLU A 30 6.23 -10.83 5.08
CA GLU A 30 7.04 -12.04 5.00
C GLU A 30 8.50 -11.70 5.32
N ALA A 31 9.16 -12.52 6.16
CA ALA A 31 10.58 -12.38 6.49
C ALA A 31 11.03 -10.94 6.89
N GLY A 32 10.19 -10.23 7.65
CA GLY A 32 10.48 -8.84 8.06
C GLY A 32 10.34 -7.79 6.95
N THR A 33 9.70 -8.13 5.83
CA THR A 33 9.44 -7.24 4.69
C THR A 33 7.94 -7.18 4.41
N LEU A 34 7.42 -5.97 4.25
CA LEU A 34 6.09 -5.70 3.73
C LEU A 34 6.16 -5.62 2.20
N HIS A 35 5.51 -6.55 1.54
CA HIS A 35 5.30 -6.56 0.10
C HIS A 35 3.98 -5.88 -0.22
N VAL A 36 4.00 -4.89 -1.11
CA VAL A 36 2.82 -4.20 -1.61
C VAL A 36 2.85 -4.18 -3.13
N LYS A 37 1.82 -4.74 -3.76
CA LYS A 37 1.70 -4.80 -5.21
C LYS A 37 0.29 -4.47 -5.66
N MET A 38 0.16 -3.65 -6.68
CA MET A 38 -1.11 -3.42 -7.38
C MET A 38 -0.90 -3.59 -8.88
N GLY A 39 -1.15 -4.80 -9.37
CA GLY A 39 -1.00 -5.15 -10.77
C GLY A 39 0.41 -4.88 -11.29
N TRP A 40 0.48 -4.31 -12.49
CA TRP A 40 1.71 -3.80 -13.10
C TRP A 40 2.08 -2.39 -12.63
N ALA A 41 1.13 -1.68 -12.00
CA ALA A 41 1.25 -0.24 -11.76
C ALA A 41 2.00 0.10 -10.48
N PHE A 42 2.05 -0.80 -9.49
CA PHE A 42 2.82 -0.57 -8.27
C PHE A 42 3.42 -1.87 -7.74
N ASP A 43 4.68 -1.80 -7.32
CA ASP A 43 5.40 -2.89 -6.66
C ASP A 43 6.45 -2.28 -5.71
N ALA A 44 6.38 -2.64 -4.43
CA ALA A 44 7.32 -2.18 -3.41
C ALA A 44 7.59 -3.28 -2.38
N HIS A 45 8.86 -3.42 -2.00
CA HIS A 45 9.32 -4.27 -0.92
C HIS A 45 9.90 -3.38 0.18
N ILE A 46 9.20 -3.27 1.30
CA ILE A 46 9.49 -2.32 2.35
C ILE A 46 9.94 -3.10 3.59
N PRO A 47 11.21 -3.05 4.00
CA PRO A 47 11.64 -3.64 5.26
C PRO A 47 10.83 -3.02 6.41
N LEU A 48 10.29 -3.85 7.32
CA LEU A 48 9.52 -3.35 8.45
C LEU A 48 10.35 -2.42 9.34
N ALA A 49 11.66 -2.67 9.44
CA ALA A 49 12.61 -1.82 10.16
C ALA A 49 12.73 -0.40 9.58
N SER A 50 12.43 -0.22 8.28
CA SER A 50 12.39 1.10 7.64
C SER A 50 11.06 1.83 7.87
N ILE A 51 10.03 1.17 8.41
CA ILE A 51 8.73 1.80 8.66
C ILE A 51 8.78 2.51 10.02
N THR A 52 8.95 3.82 9.99
CA THR A 52 9.07 4.63 11.21
C THR A 52 7.71 4.98 11.82
N SER A 53 6.65 5.01 11.00
CA SER A 53 5.29 5.28 11.43
C SER A 53 4.27 4.50 10.59
N ALA A 54 3.22 4.00 11.24
CA ALA A 54 2.06 3.39 10.61
C ALA A 54 0.81 3.86 11.37
N ALA A 55 -0.12 4.52 10.68
CA ALA A 55 -1.33 5.08 11.30
C ALA A 55 -2.52 5.09 10.33
N PRO A 56 -3.76 5.08 10.83
CA PRO A 56 -4.93 5.28 9.98
C PRO A 56 -4.84 6.62 9.22
N ALA A 57 -5.21 6.62 7.93
CA ALA A 57 -5.23 7.85 7.16
C ALA A 57 -6.40 8.74 7.62
N GLN A 58 -6.10 10.02 7.89
CA GLN A 58 -7.11 11.01 8.31
C GLN A 58 -7.79 11.70 7.12
N ASP A 59 -7.12 11.72 5.95
CA ASP A 59 -7.60 12.42 4.76
C ASP A 59 -8.65 11.60 4.00
N LYS A 60 -9.69 12.28 3.51
CA LYS A 60 -10.60 11.69 2.51
C LYS A 60 -9.87 11.53 1.18
N VAL A 61 -9.78 10.30 0.72
CA VAL A 61 -9.25 9.96 -0.60
C VAL A 61 -10.39 9.91 -1.62
N LEU A 62 -10.26 10.71 -2.68
CA LEU A 62 -11.24 10.79 -3.78
C LEU A 62 -10.80 10.06 -5.05
N THR A 63 -9.59 9.52 -5.07
CA THR A 63 -8.99 8.82 -6.21
C THR A 63 -8.74 7.35 -5.88
N MET A 64 -8.72 6.49 -6.91
CA MET A 64 -8.47 5.06 -6.77
C MET A 64 -7.47 4.58 -7.80
N GLY A 65 -6.61 3.64 -7.40
CA GLY A 65 -5.48 3.15 -8.17
C GLY A 65 -4.15 3.58 -7.55
N VAL A 66 -3.19 3.92 -8.40
CA VAL A 66 -1.83 4.32 -8.01
C VAL A 66 -1.63 5.80 -8.34
N HIS A 67 -1.50 6.62 -7.31
CA HIS A 67 -1.41 8.08 -7.44
C HIS A 67 -0.25 8.63 -6.62
N TYR A 68 0.34 9.72 -7.07
CA TYR A 68 1.35 10.46 -6.31
C TYR A 68 0.87 11.89 -6.06
N ALA A 69 0.89 12.31 -4.80
CA ALA A 69 0.58 13.69 -4.43
C ALA A 69 1.40 14.10 -3.20
N LYS A 70 2.03 15.28 -3.27
CA LYS A 70 2.75 15.91 -2.14
C LYS A 70 3.74 14.97 -1.43
N GLY A 71 4.58 14.23 -2.17
CA GLY A 71 5.59 13.36 -1.57
C GLY A 71 5.11 11.98 -1.14
N ARG A 72 3.81 11.69 -1.29
CA ARG A 72 3.17 10.46 -0.82
C ARG A 72 2.55 9.69 -1.99
N TRP A 73 2.82 8.40 -2.02
CA TRP A 73 2.12 7.48 -2.92
C TRP A 73 0.82 7.00 -2.27
N LEU A 74 -0.23 6.91 -3.08
CA LEU A 74 -1.51 6.32 -2.72
C LEU A 74 -1.69 5.09 -3.61
N VAL A 75 -1.92 3.93 -2.99
CA VAL A 75 -2.15 2.65 -3.66
C VAL A 75 -3.42 2.05 -3.07
N ASN A 76 -4.56 2.25 -3.75
CA ASN A 76 -5.85 1.91 -3.16
C ASN A 76 -6.88 1.40 -4.15
N GLY A 77 -7.64 0.37 -3.74
CA GLY A 77 -8.86 -0.07 -4.42
C GLY A 77 -10.13 0.47 -3.76
N SER A 78 -9.99 1.15 -2.62
CA SER A 78 -11.07 1.69 -1.80
C SER A 78 -10.67 2.98 -1.09
N GLY A 79 -11.64 3.83 -0.78
CA GLY A 79 -11.46 4.98 0.12
C GLY A 79 -11.54 4.62 1.61
N LYS A 80 -11.75 3.34 1.95
CA LYS A 80 -11.85 2.82 3.31
C LYS A 80 -10.63 1.97 3.67
N GLY A 81 -10.39 1.81 4.96
CA GLY A 81 -9.30 0.99 5.48
C GLY A 81 -7.91 1.51 5.09
N LEU A 82 -7.77 2.83 4.97
CA LEU A 82 -6.53 3.46 4.56
C LEU A 82 -5.55 3.54 5.73
N VAL A 83 -4.32 3.08 5.49
CA VAL A 83 -3.20 3.20 6.43
C VAL A 83 -2.09 3.99 5.74
N THR A 84 -1.59 5.02 6.42
CA THR A 84 -0.41 5.77 6.00
C THR A 84 0.83 5.23 6.69
N LEU A 85 1.83 4.89 5.90
CA LEU A 85 3.16 4.43 6.31
C LEU A 85 4.18 5.52 6.00
N THR A 86 5.07 5.79 6.94
CA THR A 86 6.28 6.60 6.76
C THR A 86 7.49 5.68 6.74
N ILE A 87 8.37 5.89 5.74
CA ILE A 87 9.46 4.98 5.42
C ILE A 87 10.78 5.76 5.42
N GLU A 88 11.68 5.42 6.33
CA GLU A 88 13.04 5.95 6.43
C GLU A 88 13.99 4.83 6.92
N PRO A 89 15.10 4.53 6.19
CA PRO A 89 15.48 5.13 4.92
C PRO A 89 14.48 4.85 3.81
N PRO A 90 14.36 5.75 2.80
CA PRO A 90 13.51 5.52 1.65
C PRO A 90 13.89 4.24 0.93
N VAL A 91 12.91 3.54 0.38
CA VAL A 91 13.12 2.32 -0.40
C VAL A 91 12.82 2.55 -1.87
N GLU A 92 13.40 1.74 -2.75
CA GLU A 92 13.01 1.75 -4.16
C GLU A 92 11.66 1.04 -4.34
N ALA A 93 10.82 1.63 -5.19
CA ALA A 93 9.57 1.02 -5.63
C ALA A 93 9.42 1.17 -7.15
N LYS A 94 8.61 0.31 -7.77
CA LYS A 94 8.14 0.50 -9.14
C LYS A 94 6.76 1.15 -9.09
N ALA A 95 6.61 2.27 -9.79
CA ALA A 95 5.34 2.94 -9.97
C ALA A 95 5.16 3.32 -11.44
N VAL A 96 4.10 2.80 -12.06
CA VAL A 96 3.69 3.07 -13.46
C VAL A 96 4.87 2.95 -14.44
N GLY A 97 5.65 1.87 -14.32
CA GLY A 97 6.80 1.59 -15.18
C GLY A 97 8.09 2.35 -14.84
N ARG A 98 8.13 3.16 -13.78
CA ARG A 98 9.34 3.89 -13.34
C ARG A 98 9.81 3.41 -11.97
N THR A 99 11.13 3.43 -11.75
CA THR A 99 11.70 3.30 -10.40
C THR A 99 11.53 4.63 -9.67
N VAL A 100 11.04 4.59 -8.44
CA VAL A 100 10.80 5.78 -7.60
C VAL A 100 11.35 5.56 -6.20
N SER A 101 11.72 6.64 -5.53
CA SER A 101 12.09 6.63 -4.11
C SER A 101 10.81 6.77 -3.26
N LEU A 102 10.48 5.72 -2.50
CA LEU A 102 9.28 5.62 -1.68
C LEU A 102 9.58 6.03 -0.24
N ARG A 103 9.05 7.18 0.17
CA ARG A 103 9.16 7.73 1.53
C ARG A 103 7.86 7.66 2.33
N ALA A 104 6.73 7.69 1.63
CA ALA A 104 5.42 7.63 2.25
C ALA A 104 4.45 6.86 1.34
N LEU A 105 3.69 5.95 1.94
CA LEU A 105 2.71 5.11 1.26
C LEU A 105 1.38 5.15 2.02
N CYS A 106 0.31 5.52 1.34
CA CYS A 106 -1.05 5.33 1.81
C CYS A 106 -1.66 4.15 1.06
N VAL A 107 -2.13 3.13 1.79
CA VAL A 107 -2.62 1.88 1.21
C VAL A 107 -3.98 1.51 1.80
N SER A 108 -4.92 1.07 0.95
CA SER A 108 -6.23 0.58 1.42
C SER A 108 -6.18 -0.92 1.70
N VAL A 109 -6.41 -1.32 2.95
CA VAL A 109 -6.38 -2.72 3.38
C VAL A 109 -7.69 -3.19 3.97
N THR A 110 -7.92 -4.50 3.93
CA THR A 110 -9.11 -5.14 4.51
C THR A 110 -9.09 -5.09 6.03
N ASP A 111 -7.90 -5.18 6.63
CA ASP A 111 -7.65 -5.08 8.07
C ASP A 111 -6.54 -4.05 8.35
N PRO A 112 -6.91 -2.77 8.66
CA PRO A 112 -5.97 -1.70 8.97
C PRO A 112 -5.20 -1.93 10.26
N ASP A 113 -5.86 -2.44 11.29
CA ASP A 113 -5.27 -2.61 12.61
C ASP A 113 -4.21 -3.71 12.58
N ALA A 114 -4.47 -4.81 11.86
CA ALA A 114 -3.47 -5.86 11.65
C ALA A 114 -2.22 -5.36 10.91
N LEU A 115 -2.39 -4.49 9.90
CA LEU A 115 -1.24 -3.89 9.21
C LEU A 115 -0.44 -2.99 10.14
N ILE A 116 -1.12 -2.13 10.90
CA ILE A 116 -0.46 -1.21 11.85
C ILE A 116 0.30 -2.02 12.92
N ALA A 117 -0.32 -3.06 13.48
CA ALA A 117 0.31 -3.94 14.45
C ALA A 117 1.55 -4.64 13.87
N ALA A 118 1.48 -5.15 12.63
CA ALA A 118 2.63 -5.78 11.98
C ALA A 118 3.79 -4.80 11.76
N CYS A 119 3.50 -3.55 11.38
CA CYS A 119 4.52 -2.52 11.17
C CYS A 119 5.13 -2.01 12.49
N THR A 120 4.37 -1.99 13.58
CA THR A 120 4.83 -1.44 14.86
C THR A 120 5.41 -2.49 15.82
N GLY A 121 5.02 -3.76 15.68
CA GLY A 121 5.43 -4.86 16.55
C GLY A 121 6.86 -5.37 16.34
N THR A 122 7.60 -4.88 15.33
CA THR A 122 8.99 -5.30 15.06
C THR A 122 10.01 -4.46 15.85
N ARG A 123 9.57 -3.62 16.79
CA ARG A 123 10.46 -2.87 17.70
C ARG A 123 10.87 -3.76 18.87
N THR A 124 11.85 -4.64 18.66
CA THR A 124 12.56 -5.36 19.75
C THR A 124 14.04 -5.31 19.50
#